data_AF-A0AAE9YN18-F1
#
_entry.id   AF-A0AAE9YN18-F1
#
_cell.length_a   1.000
_cell.length_b   1.000
_cell.length_c   1.000
_cell.angle_alpha   90.00
_cell.angle_beta   90.00
_cell.angle_gamma   90.00
#
_symmetry.space_group_name_H-M   'P 1'
#
loop_
_entity.id
_entity.type
_entity.pdbx_description
1 polymer ?
#
loop_
_entity_poly.entity_id
_entity_poly.type
_entity_poly.pdbx_seq_one_letter_code
_entity_poly.pdbx_strand_id
1 'polypeptide(L)'
;MQEDIEYQVVEITEQPIALCQLLKIANMVGGGGEAKIVISEGYVLLNNEVEYQKRKKVFDGDIVEFNGDAIQIRLVEQEEPAPATDMPPPRSKKAKQAQQKPSTKKKAAKKPPEPEASQGKRRPISF
;
A
#
# COMPACT_ATOMS: atom_id res chain seq x y z
N MET A 1 -12.51 -7.30 26.64
CA MET A 1 -11.65 -6.12 26.43
C MET A 1 -11.96 -5.68 25.01
N GLN A 2 -12.37 -4.43 24.81
CA GLN A 2 -12.36 -3.86 23.46
C GLN A 2 -10.90 -3.53 23.17
N GLU A 3 -10.34 -4.09 22.10
CA GLU A 3 -9.08 -3.60 21.55
C GLU A 3 -9.45 -2.41 20.67
N ASP A 4 -9.08 -1.21 21.09
CA ASP A 4 -9.30 0.02 20.34
C ASP A 4 -8.37 0.04 19.12
N ILE A 5 -8.83 -0.53 18.01
CA ILE A 5 -8.14 -0.47 16.73
C ILE A 5 -8.21 0.97 16.22
N GLU A 6 -7.13 1.72 16.38
CA GLU A 6 -7.01 3.09 15.87
C GLU A 6 -6.81 3.05 14.34
N TYR A 7 -7.85 3.44 13.59
CA TYR A 7 -7.80 3.50 12.12
C TYR A 7 -7.67 4.94 11.62
N GLN A 8 -6.78 5.17 10.66
CA GLN A 8 -6.59 6.49 10.05
C GLN A 8 -7.52 6.68 8.84
N VAL A 9 -8.26 7.79 8.83
CA VAL A 9 -9.18 8.10 7.72
C VAL A 9 -8.39 8.62 6.51
N VAL A 10 -8.63 8.02 5.34
CA VAL A 10 -8.04 8.42 4.05
C VAL A 10 -9.16 8.93 3.15
N GLU A 11 -9.06 10.21 2.80
CA GLU A 11 -10.03 10.90 1.95
C GLU A 11 -9.70 10.66 0.45
N ILE A 12 -10.70 10.23 -0.31
CA ILE A 12 -10.63 10.03 -1.77
C ILE A 12 -11.69 10.89 -2.47
N THR A 13 -11.40 11.36 -3.69
CA THR A 13 -12.32 12.18 -4.50
C THR A 13 -13.04 11.38 -5.58
N GLU A 14 -12.55 10.19 -5.92
CA GLU A 14 -13.07 9.34 -6.99
C GLU A 14 -13.12 7.89 -6.53
N GLN A 15 -14.22 7.19 -6.87
CA GLN A 15 -14.36 5.75 -6.68
C GLN A 15 -14.94 5.08 -7.95
N PRO A 16 -14.63 3.80 -8.23
CA PRO A 16 -13.84 2.86 -7.43
C PRO A 16 -12.33 3.07 -7.53
N ILE A 17 -11.63 2.96 -6.40
CA ILE A 17 -10.16 3.01 -6.35
C ILE A 17 -9.54 1.61 -6.35
N ALA A 18 -8.34 1.47 -6.91
CA ALA A 18 -7.60 0.21 -6.86
C ALA A 18 -6.80 0.08 -5.56
N LEU A 19 -6.81 -1.09 -4.92
CA LEU A 19 -6.08 -1.35 -3.66
C LEU A 19 -4.60 -0.91 -3.73
N CYS A 20 -3.85 -1.25 -4.78
CA CYS A 20 -2.46 -0.81 -4.91
C CYS A 20 -2.27 0.72 -5.08
N GLN A 21 -3.32 1.44 -5.49
CA GLN A 21 -3.32 2.90 -5.59
C GLN A 21 -3.67 3.52 -4.22
N LEU A 22 -4.59 2.90 -3.48
CA LEU A 22 -4.95 3.29 -2.12
C LEU A 22 -3.73 3.28 -1.19
N LEU A 23 -2.99 2.16 -1.10
CA LEU A 23 -1.81 2.07 -0.23
C LEU A 23 -0.76 3.15 -0.53
N LYS A 24 -0.67 3.59 -1.80
CA LYS A 24 0.22 4.68 -2.21
C LYS A 24 -0.30 6.06 -1.75
N ILE A 25 -1.60 6.31 -1.84
CA ILE A 25 -2.23 7.58 -1.40
C ILE A 25 -2.17 7.70 0.12
N ALA A 26 -2.40 6.60 0.83
CA ALA A 26 -2.25 6.47 2.27
C ALA A 26 -0.79 6.51 2.76
N ASN A 27 0.20 6.57 1.85
CA ASN A 27 1.64 6.51 2.15
C ASN A 27 2.11 5.29 2.97
N MET A 28 1.34 4.19 2.98
CA MET A 28 1.68 2.95 3.69
C MET A 28 2.85 2.18 3.03
N VAL A 29 3.20 2.53 1.79
CA VAL A 29 4.26 1.89 1.00
C VAL A 29 5.17 2.94 0.37
N GLY A 30 6.47 2.67 0.32
CA GLY A 30 7.48 3.53 -0.29
C GLY A 30 7.38 3.63 -1.82
N GLY A 31 6.62 2.74 -2.47
CA GLY A 31 6.30 2.91 -3.89
C GLY A 31 5.35 1.86 -4.49
N GLY A 32 4.90 2.13 -5.72
CA GLY A 32 3.96 1.24 -6.43
C GLY A 32 4.53 -0.11 -6.91
N GLY A 33 5.83 -0.35 -6.72
CA GLY A 33 6.45 -1.67 -6.87
C GLY A 33 6.23 -2.53 -5.62
N GLU A 34 6.56 -1.97 -4.45
CA GLU A 34 6.32 -2.56 -3.13
C GLU A 34 4.84 -2.86 -2.91
N ALA A 35 3.94 -1.92 -3.23
CA ALA A 35 2.48 -2.13 -3.20
C ALA A 35 2.03 -3.42 -3.90
N LYS A 36 2.66 -3.76 -5.05
CA LYS A 36 2.32 -4.97 -5.81
C LYS A 36 2.91 -6.23 -5.20
N ILE A 37 4.00 -6.11 -4.46
CA ILE A 37 4.66 -7.23 -3.77
C ILE A 37 3.86 -7.57 -2.52
N VAL A 38 3.64 -6.60 -1.62
CA VAL A 38 2.96 -6.84 -0.33
C VAL A 38 1.54 -7.38 -0.48
N ILE A 39 0.78 -6.92 -1.49
CA ILE A 39 -0.54 -7.48 -1.81
C ILE A 39 -0.40 -8.92 -2.33
N SER A 40 0.59 -9.23 -3.18
CA SER A 40 0.76 -10.62 -3.67
C SER A 40 1.30 -11.59 -2.63
N GLU A 41 1.98 -11.10 -1.61
CA GLU A 41 2.48 -11.90 -0.48
C GLU A 41 1.42 -12.06 0.62
N GLY A 42 0.27 -11.39 0.52
CA GLY A 42 -0.84 -11.52 1.48
C GLY A 42 -0.64 -10.72 2.76
N TYR A 43 0.17 -9.65 2.75
CA TYR A 43 0.37 -8.79 3.93
C TYR A 43 -0.70 -7.70 4.10
N VAL A 44 -1.68 -7.63 3.18
CA VAL A 44 -2.74 -6.62 3.18
C VAL A 44 -4.08 -7.32 3.44
N LEU A 45 -4.80 -6.84 4.45
CA LEU A 45 -6.17 -7.26 4.73
C LEU A 45 -7.14 -6.18 4.26
N LEU A 46 -8.30 -6.60 3.77
CA LEU A 46 -9.43 -5.75 3.40
C LEU A 46 -10.66 -6.29 4.14
N ASN A 47 -11.25 -5.46 5.00
CA ASN A 47 -12.34 -5.85 5.90
C ASN A 47 -12.04 -7.12 6.73
N ASN A 48 -10.79 -7.25 7.20
CA ASN A 48 -10.23 -8.40 7.93
C ASN A 48 -9.99 -9.69 7.09
N GLU A 49 -10.13 -9.65 5.76
CA GLU A 49 -9.80 -10.76 4.87
C GLU A 49 -8.51 -10.48 4.07
N VAL A 50 -7.59 -11.44 3.99
CA VAL A 50 -6.33 -11.28 3.23
C VAL A 50 -6.61 -11.21 1.73
N GLU A 51 -6.26 -10.10 1.10
CA GLU A 51 -6.53 -9.85 -0.33
C GLU A 51 -5.26 -9.92 -1.17
N TYR A 52 -5.28 -10.72 -2.24
CA TYR A 52 -4.15 -10.94 -3.15
C TYR A 52 -4.28 -10.16 -4.46
N GLN A 53 -5.45 -9.58 -4.73
CA GLN A 53 -5.75 -8.85 -5.96
C GLN A 53 -5.24 -7.41 -5.89
N LYS A 54 -4.04 -7.18 -6.45
CA LYS A 54 -3.40 -5.85 -6.61
C LYS A 54 -4.34 -4.74 -7.14
N ARG A 55 -5.31 -5.13 -7.98
CA ARG A 55 -6.31 -4.24 -8.62
C ARG A 55 -7.74 -4.53 -8.14
N LYS A 56 -7.92 -5.07 -6.93
CA LYS A 56 -9.22 -5.13 -6.25
C LYS A 56 -9.78 -3.70 -6.22
N LYS A 57 -11.06 -3.56 -6.59
CA LYS A 57 -11.79 -2.31 -6.45
C LYS A 57 -12.20 -2.17 -4.99
N VAL A 58 -11.94 -1.00 -4.43
CA VAL A 58 -12.22 -0.61 -3.06
C VAL A 58 -13.10 0.63 -3.09
N PHE A 59 -14.03 0.74 -2.15
CA PHE A 59 -15.08 1.76 -2.10
C PHE A 59 -15.02 2.56 -0.78
N ASP A 60 -15.91 3.53 -0.62
CA ASP A 60 -16.08 4.22 0.66
C ASP A 60 -16.52 3.26 1.78
N GLY A 61 -16.05 3.52 3.00
CA GLY A 61 -16.33 2.70 4.18
C GLY A 61 -15.45 1.45 4.35
N ASP A 62 -14.83 0.94 3.28
CA ASP A 62 -13.90 -0.19 3.33
C ASP A 62 -12.71 0.11 4.27
N ILE A 63 -12.30 -0.91 5.03
CA ILE A 63 -11.16 -0.86 5.94
C ILE A 63 -10.01 -1.68 5.33
N VAL A 64 -8.81 -1.10 5.26
CA VAL A 64 -7.59 -1.76 4.79
C VAL A 64 -6.57 -1.76 5.91
N GLU A 65 -6.01 -2.93 6.21
CA GLU A 65 -4.96 -3.10 7.22
C GLU A 65 -3.68 -3.59 6.56
N PHE A 66 -2.54 -3.01 6.95
CA PHE A 66 -1.22 -3.41 6.49
C PHE A 66 -0.18 -3.14 7.58
N ASN A 67 0.62 -4.15 7.91
CA ASN A 67 1.74 -4.04 8.86
C ASN A 67 1.35 -3.53 10.28
N GLY A 68 0.09 -3.72 10.69
CA GLY A 68 -0.46 -3.25 11.97
C GLY A 68 -1.04 -1.83 11.93
N ASP A 69 -0.92 -1.13 10.81
CA ASP A 69 -1.62 0.15 10.56
C ASP A 69 -2.96 -0.14 9.86
N ALA A 70 -4.07 0.38 10.40
CA ALA A 70 -5.39 0.29 9.79
C ALA A 70 -5.80 1.64 9.19
N ILE A 71 -6.43 1.62 8.00
CA ILE A 71 -7.00 2.81 7.36
C ILE A 71 -8.46 2.58 6.99
N GLN A 72 -9.28 3.62 7.12
CA GLN A 72 -10.67 3.63 6.66
C GLN A 72 -10.82 4.61 5.50
N ILE A 73 -11.53 4.20 4.46
CA ILE A 73 -11.73 5.00 3.25
C ILE A 73 -12.95 5.90 3.41
N ARG A 74 -12.80 7.18 3.07
CA ARG A 74 -13.90 8.15 3.04
C ARG A 74 -13.93 8.84 1.69
N LEU A 75 -15.03 8.70 0.96
CA LEU A 75 -15.28 9.56 -0.19
C LEU A 75 -15.59 10.98 0.31
N VAL A 76 -14.88 11.97 -0.24
CA VAL A 76 -15.20 13.39 -0.11
C VAL A 76 -15.51 13.93 -1.50
N GLU A 77 -16.77 14.26 -1.75
CA GLU A 77 -17.10 15.09 -2.91
C GLU A 77 -16.52 16.48 -2.65
N GLN A 78 -15.69 16.97 -3.59
CA GLN A 78 -15.25 18.35 -3.56
C GLN A 78 -16.42 19.24 -3.98
N GLU A 79 -17.26 19.63 -3.03
CA GLU A 79 -18.13 20.79 -3.22
C GLU A 79 -17.24 21.97 -3.63
N GLU A 80 -17.51 22.55 -4.81
CA GLU A 80 -16.81 23.75 -5.24
C GLU A 80 -16.98 24.82 -4.16
N PRO A 81 -15.89 25.42 -3.63
CA PRO A 81 -16.03 26.41 -2.58
C PRO A 81 -16.82 27.59 -3.14
N ALA A 82 -18.01 27.81 -2.56
CA ALA A 82 -18.88 28.94 -2.88
C ALA A 82 -18.06 30.25 -2.89
N PRO A 83 -18.31 31.14 -3.86
CA PRO A 83 -17.31 32.07 -4.35
C PRO A 83 -16.83 33.06 -3.29
N ALA A 84 -15.50 33.19 -3.21
CA ALA A 84 -14.75 34.35 -2.73
C ALA A 84 -15.39 35.15 -1.56
N THR A 85 -15.13 34.70 -0.33
CA THR A 85 -15.08 35.60 0.84
C THR A 85 -13.69 35.57 1.50
N ASP A 86 -13.27 36.74 1.96
CA ASP A 86 -11.88 37.12 2.21
C ASP A 86 -11.33 36.60 3.55
N MET A 87 -11.09 35.28 3.67
CA MET A 87 -10.36 34.71 4.82
C MET A 87 -9.37 33.62 4.38
N PRO A 88 -8.06 33.74 4.71
CA PRO A 88 -7.09 32.70 4.42
C PRO A 88 -7.32 31.46 5.30
N PRO A 89 -7.23 30.22 4.76
CA PRO A 89 -7.34 29.01 5.56
C PRO A 89 -6.20 28.95 6.59
N PRO A 90 -6.47 28.52 7.84
CA PRO A 90 -5.45 28.46 8.88
C PRO A 90 -4.36 27.44 8.51
N ARG A 91 -3.11 27.91 8.42
CA ARG A 91 -1.92 27.07 8.25
C ARG A 91 -1.72 26.14 9.47
N SER A 92 -2.27 24.93 9.43
CA SER A 92 -1.72 23.80 10.18
C SER A 92 -0.41 23.33 9.51
N LYS A 93 0.64 23.16 10.32
CA LYS A 93 2.03 23.21 9.86
C LYS A 93 2.56 21.84 9.45
N LYS A 94 3.43 21.83 8.43
CA LYS A 94 4.37 20.73 8.17
C LYS A 94 5.13 20.37 9.44
N ALA A 95 5.02 19.13 9.90
CA ALA A 95 6.08 18.46 10.64
C ALA A 95 7.01 17.77 9.63
N LYS A 96 8.13 18.40 9.30
CA LYS A 96 9.26 17.68 8.71
C LYS A 96 9.85 16.77 9.79
N GLN A 97 9.98 15.48 9.52
CA GLN A 97 11.24 14.80 9.85
C GLN A 97 11.80 14.17 8.59
N ALA A 98 13.06 14.49 8.33
CA ALA A 98 13.87 13.94 7.26
C ALA A 98 15.18 13.46 7.88
N GLN A 99 15.81 12.47 7.23
CA GLN A 99 17.10 11.86 7.60
C GLN A 99 16.96 10.92 8.82
N GLN A 100 17.51 9.70 8.80
CA GLN A 100 18.90 9.41 8.47
C GLN A 100 19.16 8.21 7.52
N LYS A 101 20.07 8.45 6.56
CA LYS A 101 21.10 7.54 6.03
C LYS A 101 22.38 8.41 5.87
N PRO A 102 23.62 7.89 5.78
CA PRO A 102 24.07 6.50 5.52
C PRO A 102 24.98 6.00 6.68
N SER A 103 26.03 5.15 6.59
CA SER A 103 26.75 4.43 5.51
C SER A 103 27.63 3.28 6.03
N THR A 104 27.52 2.07 5.44
CA THR A 104 28.56 0.98 5.42
C THR A 104 28.89 0.29 6.77
N LYS A 105 29.33 -0.99 6.88
CA LYS A 105 30.08 -1.87 5.96
C LYS A 105 30.11 -3.34 6.49
N LYS A 106 29.90 -4.36 5.63
CA LYS A 106 30.35 -5.79 5.76
C LYS A 106 29.73 -6.61 6.93
N LYS A 107 29.59 -7.96 6.88
CA LYS A 107 30.26 -9.00 6.07
C LYS A 107 29.39 -10.28 5.91
N ALA A 108 29.72 -11.12 4.92
CA ALA A 108 29.20 -12.46 4.58
C ALA A 108 29.18 -13.48 5.75
N ALA A 109 28.60 -14.71 5.69
CA ALA A 109 28.11 -15.63 4.63
C ALA A 109 27.08 -16.61 5.29
N LYS A 110 26.33 -17.55 4.65
CA LYS A 110 26.64 -18.52 3.59
C LYS A 110 25.35 -19.06 2.90
N LYS A 111 25.44 -19.19 1.56
CA LYS A 111 24.99 -20.27 0.63
C LYS A 111 23.63 -21.00 0.76
N PRO A 112 23.01 -21.36 -0.40
CA PRO A 112 21.77 -22.16 -0.49
C PRO A 112 22.03 -23.68 -0.65
N PRO A 113 21.01 -24.52 -0.41
CA PRO A 113 20.74 -25.75 -1.18
C PRO A 113 19.78 -25.40 -2.34
N GLU A 114 20.25 -25.32 -3.58
CA GLU A 114 20.28 -26.37 -4.61
C GLU A 114 18.91 -26.78 -5.22
N PRO A 115 18.83 -26.98 -6.55
CA PRO A 115 17.55 -27.07 -7.27
C PRO A 115 17.06 -28.51 -7.48
N GLU A 116 15.78 -28.79 -7.23
CA GLU A 116 15.16 -30.01 -7.73
C GLU A 116 14.89 -29.94 -9.24
N ALA A 117 15.33 -30.97 -9.96
CA ALA A 117 15.28 -31.05 -11.40
C ALA A 117 13.96 -31.67 -11.90
N SER A 118 13.04 -30.87 -12.44
CA SER A 118 11.96 -31.39 -13.28
C SER A 118 12.43 -31.56 -14.73
N GLN A 119 12.83 -32.80 -15.08
CA GLN A 119 13.32 -33.14 -16.42
C GLN A 119 12.22 -33.08 -17.50
N GLY A 120 11.91 -31.89 -18.01
CA GLY A 120 11.14 -31.70 -19.24
C GLY A 120 11.98 -32.03 -20.48
N LYS A 121 11.74 -33.19 -21.11
CA LYS A 121 12.53 -33.66 -22.26
C LYS A 121 12.31 -32.76 -23.48
N ARG A 122 13.33 -31.99 -23.87
CA ARG A 122 13.37 -31.27 -25.16
C ARG A 122 13.39 -32.30 -26.30
N ARG A 123 12.41 -32.24 -27.19
CA ARG A 123 12.38 -33.05 -28.42
C ARG A 123 13.33 -32.41 -29.44
N PRO A 124 14.17 -33.19 -30.15
CA PRO A 124 15.02 -32.63 -31.20
C PRO A 124 14.17 -32.20 -32.40
N ILE A 125 14.55 -31.08 -33.00
CA ILE A 125 14.07 -30.68 -34.33
C ILE A 125 14.82 -31.48 -35.38
N SER A 126 14.09 -32.13 -36.29
CA SER A 126 14.67 -32.74 -37.49
C SER A 126 14.90 -31.66 -38.55
N PHE A 127 16.04 -31.74 -39.22
CA PHE A 127 16.43 -30.93 -40.37
C PHE A 127 15.81 -31.48 -41.67
#